data_AF-A0A4W3GWM2-F1
#
_entry.id   AF-A0A4W3GWM2-F1
#
_cell.length_a   1.000
_cell.length_b   1.000
_cell.length_c   1.000
_cell.angle_alpha   90.00
_cell.angle_beta   90.00
_cell.angle_gamma   90.00
#
_symmetry.space_group_name_H-M   'P 1'
#
loop_
_entity.id
_entity.type
_entity.pdbx_description
1 polymer ?
#
loop_
_entity_poly.entity_id
_entity_poly.type
_entity_poly.pdbx_seq_one_letter_code
_entity_poly.pdbx_strand_id
1 'polypeptide(L)'
;MEALRLFQIYYSQLNIKIFLVGIEIWNKENKVPISYNSSIALRDFMRWSSTELLPRKHYDYAQLISGVSFSEYSLGETYLAKMCTGDMSGGVVKDTKLGSRKVANYVTHEIGHNLGMPHDDKHSHCPAGQGTCLMSRYSRLWEIPMFSDSSKNHLNRFLTDKNKDISCLLDQPDNWIVSPKSSY
;
A
#
# COMPACT_ATOMS: atom_id res chain seq x y z
N MET A 1 11.45 1.97 10.17
CA MET A 1 12.38 1.04 9.49
C MET A 1 11.85 -0.39 9.43
N GLU A 2 11.27 -0.93 10.51
CA GLU A 2 10.71 -2.29 10.51
C GLU A 2 9.63 -2.53 9.43
N ALA A 3 8.67 -1.60 9.28
CA ALA A 3 7.64 -1.70 8.24
C ALA A 3 8.24 -1.78 6.82
N LEU A 4 9.33 -1.06 6.54
CA LEU A 4 10.01 -1.10 5.25
C LEU A 4 10.60 -2.48 4.97
N ARG A 5 11.17 -3.15 5.97
CA ARG A 5 11.66 -4.53 5.85
C ARG A 5 10.51 -5.48 5.50
N LEU A 6 9.36 -5.30 6.14
CA LEU A 6 8.17 -6.12 5.86
C LEU A 6 7.64 -5.90 4.44
N PHE A 7 7.63 -4.67 3.93
CA PHE A 7 7.29 -4.41 2.53
C PHE A 7 8.18 -5.19 1.56
N GLN A 8 9.49 -5.24 1.81
CA GLN A 8 10.39 -6.06 0.98
C GLN A 8 10.00 -7.54 1.04
N ILE A 9 9.74 -8.05 2.24
CA ILE A 9 9.39 -9.47 2.43
C ILE A 9 8.11 -9.81 1.67
N TYR A 10 7.06 -9.00 1.80
CA TYR A 10 5.79 -9.28 1.13
C TYR A 10 5.88 -9.16 -0.38
N TYR A 11 6.45 -8.07 -0.89
CA TYR A 11 6.52 -7.84 -2.35
C TYR A 11 7.58 -8.67 -3.07
N SER A 12 8.57 -9.23 -2.35
CA SER A 12 9.49 -10.22 -2.93
C SER A 12 8.77 -11.48 -3.44
N GLN A 13 7.61 -11.82 -2.87
CA GLN A 13 6.76 -12.93 -3.33
C GLN A 13 6.21 -12.72 -4.75
N LEU A 14 6.23 -11.46 -5.22
CA LEU A 14 5.70 -11.00 -6.51
C LEU A 14 6.80 -10.46 -7.44
N ASN A 15 8.07 -10.62 -7.07
CA ASN A 15 9.22 -10.01 -7.76
C ASN A 15 9.13 -8.47 -7.86
N ILE A 16 8.47 -7.82 -6.90
CA ILE A 16 8.38 -6.36 -6.80
C ILE A 16 9.33 -5.88 -5.70
N LYS A 17 10.03 -4.77 -5.96
CA LYS A 17 10.84 -4.05 -4.96
C LYS A 17 10.12 -2.76 -4.60
N ILE A 18 10.01 -2.49 -3.30
CA ILE A 18 9.44 -1.23 -2.80
C ILE A 18 10.59 -0.30 -2.41
N PHE A 19 10.65 0.89 -2.96
CA PHE A 19 11.65 1.88 -2.53
C PHE A 19 10.96 2.98 -1.74
N LEU A 20 11.40 3.21 -0.50
CA LEU A 20 10.90 4.34 0.28
C LEU A 20 11.69 5.60 -0.11
N VAL A 21 11.15 6.37 -1.04
CA VAL A 21 11.85 7.55 -1.59
C VAL A 21 11.70 8.81 -0.74
N GLY A 22 10.73 8.85 0.18
CA GLY A 22 10.50 9.98 1.07
C GLY A 22 9.54 9.65 2.22
N ILE A 23 9.62 10.45 3.30
CA ILE A 23 8.69 10.42 4.43
C ILE A 23 8.40 11.88 4.80
N GLU A 24 7.12 12.26 4.93
CA GLU A 24 6.71 13.55 5.46
C GLU A 24 5.89 13.34 6.74
N ILE A 25 6.22 14.07 7.81
CA ILE A 25 5.53 13.97 9.10
C ILE A 25 4.83 15.31 9.37
N TRP A 26 3.51 15.27 9.51
CA TRP A 26 2.68 16.43 9.81
C TRP A 26 2.63 16.70 11.32
N ASN A 27 3.71 17.29 11.84
CA ASN A 27 3.90 17.49 13.29
C ASN A 27 3.27 18.77 13.87
N LYS A 28 2.88 19.73 13.02
CA LYS A 28 2.23 20.99 13.45
C LYS A 28 0.72 20.95 13.23
N GLU A 29 0.33 20.60 12.02
CA GLU A 29 -1.06 20.51 11.58
C GLU A 29 -1.18 19.54 10.41
N ASN A 30 -2.36 18.99 10.21
CA ASN A 30 -2.64 18.17 9.04
C ASN A 30 -2.70 19.04 7.78
N LYS A 31 -2.09 18.58 6.69
CA LYS A 31 -2.12 19.31 5.41
C LYS A 31 -3.49 19.29 4.74
N VAL A 32 -4.30 18.28 5.07
CA VAL A 32 -5.72 18.19 4.72
C VAL A 32 -6.54 17.70 5.91
N PRO A 33 -7.83 18.03 6.01
CA PRO A 33 -8.70 17.43 7.00
C PRO A 33 -8.75 15.91 6.85
N ILE A 34 -8.54 15.17 7.94
CA ILE A 34 -8.66 13.70 7.91
C ILE A 34 -10.06 13.32 8.38
N SER A 35 -10.94 13.06 7.41
CA SER A 35 -12.31 12.63 7.65
C SER A 35 -12.39 11.26 8.32
N TYR A 36 -13.45 11.03 9.08
CA TYR A 36 -13.80 9.69 9.56
C TYR A 36 -14.28 8.78 8.42
N ASN A 37 -14.75 9.33 7.30
CA ASN A 37 -15.06 8.53 6.11
C ASN A 37 -13.76 8.28 5.31
N SER A 38 -13.35 7.01 5.16
CA SER A 38 -12.09 6.63 4.51
C SER A 38 -12.02 7.08 3.06
N SER A 39 -13.12 7.01 2.30
CA SER A 39 -13.17 7.46 0.91
C SER A 39 -12.99 8.98 0.77
N ILE A 40 -13.56 9.77 1.70
CA ILE A 40 -13.33 11.22 1.75
C ILE A 40 -11.87 11.52 2.12
N ALA A 41 -11.34 10.84 3.14
CA ALA A 41 -9.95 11.01 3.54
C ALA A 41 -8.96 10.66 2.41
N LEU A 42 -9.22 9.57 1.68
CA LEU A 42 -8.45 9.16 0.50
C LEU A 42 -8.47 10.23 -0.59
N ARG A 43 -9.66 10.69 -0.98
CA ARG A 43 -9.81 11.71 -2.02
C ARG A 43 -9.05 12.98 -1.66
N ASP A 44 -9.21 13.47 -0.43
CA ASP A 44 -8.60 14.73 0.00
C ASP A 44 -7.07 14.59 0.13
N PHE A 45 -6.58 13.46 0.65
CA PHE A 45 -5.15 13.14 0.69
C PHE A 45 -4.54 13.06 -0.71
N MET A 46 -5.18 12.34 -1.63
CA MET A 46 -4.62 12.17 -2.97
C MET A 46 -4.62 13.46 -3.78
N ARG A 47 -5.65 14.32 -3.61
CA ARG A 47 -5.65 15.66 -4.19
C ARG A 47 -4.46 16.48 -3.69
N TRP A 48 -4.22 16.50 -2.38
CA TRP A 48 -3.04 17.18 -1.83
C TRP A 48 -1.73 16.56 -2.31
N SER A 49 -1.66 15.23 -2.37
CA SER A 49 -0.46 14.52 -2.80
C SER A 49 -0.10 14.90 -4.24
N SER A 50 -1.08 14.93 -5.14
CA SER A 50 -0.83 15.29 -6.55
C SER A 50 -0.53 16.77 -6.77
N THR A 51 -1.15 17.69 -6.02
CA THR A 51 -0.95 19.14 -6.22
C THR A 51 0.20 19.73 -5.42
N GLU A 52 0.53 19.18 -4.26
CA GLU A 52 1.51 19.75 -3.33
C GLU A 52 2.74 18.87 -3.12
N LEU A 53 2.58 17.55 -3.05
CA LEU A 53 3.71 16.64 -2.80
C LEU A 53 4.47 16.31 -4.08
N LEU A 54 3.76 15.87 -5.13
CA LEU A 54 4.36 15.43 -6.39
C LEU A 54 5.26 16.49 -7.05
N PRO A 55 4.91 17.80 -7.08
CA PRO A 55 5.79 18.82 -7.65
C PRO A 55 7.13 18.98 -6.92
N ARG A 56 7.22 18.56 -5.66
CA ARG A 56 8.44 18.68 -4.83
C ARG A 56 9.22 17.37 -4.74
N LYS A 57 8.57 16.23 -4.99
CA LYS A 57 9.16 14.90 -4.82
C LYS A 57 8.50 13.90 -5.75
N HIS A 58 9.29 13.30 -6.64
CA HIS A 58 8.85 12.16 -7.45
C HIS A 58 8.57 10.95 -6.56
N TYR A 59 7.44 10.29 -6.80
CA TYR A 59 7.01 9.03 -6.19
C TYR A 59 5.98 8.34 -7.09
N ASP A 60 5.88 7.01 -6.99
CA ASP A 60 4.93 6.22 -7.78
C ASP A 60 3.64 5.94 -7.01
N TYR A 61 3.74 5.82 -5.68
CA TYR A 61 2.61 5.59 -4.77
C TYR A 61 2.77 6.41 -3.48
N ALA A 62 1.69 7.06 -3.03
CA ALA A 62 1.66 7.79 -1.77
C ALA A 62 0.74 7.12 -0.73
N GLN A 63 1.23 6.92 0.50
CA GLN A 63 0.47 6.32 1.59
C GLN A 63 0.34 7.30 2.77
N LEU A 64 -0.89 7.61 3.16
CA LEU A 64 -1.16 8.25 4.44
C LEU A 64 -1.35 7.21 5.54
N ILE A 65 -0.66 7.37 6.66
CA ILE A 65 -0.90 6.60 7.90
C ILE A 65 -1.48 7.56 8.93
N SER A 66 -2.72 7.31 9.36
CA SER A 66 -3.48 8.22 10.22
C SER A 66 -3.84 7.59 11.56
N GLY A 67 -3.78 8.37 12.64
CA GLY A 67 -4.32 7.97 13.94
C GLY A 67 -5.85 8.06 14.05
N VAL A 68 -6.54 8.61 13.03
CA VAL A 68 -8.01 8.73 12.99
C VAL A 68 -8.64 7.35 12.80
N SER A 69 -9.73 7.11 13.52
CA SER A 69 -10.52 5.88 13.35
C SER A 69 -11.58 6.07 12.28
N PHE A 70 -11.45 5.41 11.14
CA PHE A 70 -12.46 5.50 10.10
C PHE A 70 -13.79 4.82 10.50
N SER A 71 -14.88 5.28 9.89
CA SER A 71 -16.22 4.71 10.04
C SER A 71 -16.27 3.26 9.55
N GLU A 72 -17.30 2.53 9.98
CA GLU A 72 -17.54 1.14 9.55
C GLU A 72 -16.39 0.16 9.84
N TYR A 73 -15.52 0.52 10.79
CA TYR A 73 -14.32 -0.25 11.14
C TYR A 73 -13.32 -0.42 9.98
N SER A 74 -13.38 0.46 8.97
CA SER A 74 -12.38 0.47 7.89
C SER A 74 -10.98 0.72 8.45
N LEU A 75 -10.01 -0.04 7.94
CA LEU A 75 -8.60 0.03 8.35
C LEU A 75 -7.71 0.65 7.27
N GLY A 76 -8.25 0.81 6.06
CA GLY A 76 -7.59 1.41 4.94
C GLY A 76 -8.52 1.56 3.74
N GLU A 77 -8.09 2.38 2.78
CA GLU A 77 -8.78 2.60 1.53
C GLU A 77 -7.77 3.04 0.45
N THR A 78 -7.99 2.57 -0.77
CA THR A 78 -7.24 2.94 -1.97
C THR A 78 -8.12 2.77 -3.20
N TYR A 79 -7.66 3.27 -4.33
CA TYR A 79 -8.32 3.02 -5.61
C TYR A 79 -7.83 1.71 -6.23
N LEU A 80 -8.76 0.89 -6.73
CA LEU A 80 -8.44 -0.36 -7.41
C LEU A 80 -7.81 -0.10 -8.79
N ALA A 81 -6.66 -0.69 -9.04
CA ALA A 81 -5.98 -0.74 -10.33
C ALA A 81 -5.63 0.66 -10.90
N LYS A 82 -5.16 1.56 -10.02
CA LYS A 82 -4.82 2.96 -10.31
C LYS A 82 -3.35 3.33 -10.06
N MET A 83 -2.48 2.35 -9.86
CA MET A 83 -1.03 2.60 -9.80
C MET A 83 -0.57 3.39 -11.04
N CYS A 84 0.38 4.30 -10.87
CA CYS A 84 0.85 5.28 -11.87
C CYS A 84 -0.19 6.29 -12.37
N THR A 85 -1.41 6.31 -11.84
CA THR A 85 -2.47 7.19 -12.33
C THR A 85 -2.62 8.41 -11.42
N GLY A 86 -2.00 9.54 -11.78
CA GLY A 86 -2.25 10.87 -11.23
C GLY A 86 -2.59 10.92 -9.73
N ASP A 87 -3.77 11.44 -9.41
CA ASP A 87 -4.32 11.57 -8.06
C ASP A 87 -5.05 10.31 -7.55
N MET A 88 -4.72 9.13 -8.10
CA MET A 88 -5.29 7.86 -7.66
C MET A 88 -4.23 6.80 -7.31
N SER A 89 -2.94 7.12 -7.49
CA SER A 89 -1.82 6.25 -7.13
C SER A 89 -1.43 6.40 -5.65
N GLY A 90 -2.28 5.90 -4.75
CA GLY A 90 -2.05 6.03 -3.31
C GLY A 90 -3.18 5.47 -2.44
N GLY A 91 -3.02 5.60 -1.14
CA GLY A 91 -3.93 5.01 -0.15
C GLY A 91 -3.90 5.72 1.20
N VAL A 92 -4.87 5.39 2.04
CA VAL A 92 -4.94 5.80 3.45
C VAL A 92 -5.07 4.56 4.32
N VAL A 93 -4.40 4.51 5.47
CA VAL A 93 -4.56 3.43 6.45
C VAL A 93 -4.62 4.01 7.86
N LYS A 94 -5.31 3.29 8.74
CA LYS A 94 -5.34 3.59 10.17
C LYS A 94 -4.11 3.00 10.86
N ASP A 95 -3.40 3.82 11.62
CA ASP A 95 -2.48 3.33 12.65
C ASP A 95 -3.29 2.68 13.78
N THR A 96 -3.21 1.36 13.84
CA THR A 96 -3.92 0.56 14.83
C THR A 96 -3.25 0.55 16.20
N LYS A 97 -2.04 1.10 16.35
CA LYS A 97 -1.20 1.01 17.56
C LYS A 97 -0.86 -0.43 18.00
N LEU A 98 -1.09 -1.41 17.12
CA LEU A 98 -0.80 -2.82 17.36
C LEU A 98 0.55 -3.26 16.76
N GLY A 99 1.42 -2.31 16.48
CA GLY A 99 2.77 -2.52 15.97
C GLY A 99 2.92 -2.30 14.46
N SER A 100 4.18 -2.11 14.06
CA SER A 100 4.61 -1.85 12.69
C SER A 100 4.16 -2.92 11.70
N ARG A 101 4.09 -4.20 12.13
CA ARG A 101 3.64 -5.32 11.31
C ARG A 101 2.20 -5.18 10.84
N LYS A 102 1.30 -4.75 11.73
CA LYS A 102 -0.12 -4.62 11.36
C LYS A 102 -0.33 -3.48 10.36
N VAL A 103 0.35 -2.36 10.56
CA VAL A 103 0.35 -1.25 9.61
C VAL A 103 0.97 -1.68 8.28
N ALA A 104 2.10 -2.40 8.31
CA ALA A 104 2.73 -2.88 7.09
C ALA A 104 1.82 -3.81 6.29
N ASN A 105 1.05 -4.68 6.95
CA ASN A 105 0.07 -5.54 6.29
C ASN A 105 -1.01 -4.73 5.59
N TYR A 106 -1.59 -3.71 6.25
CA TYR A 106 -2.62 -2.88 5.62
C TYR A 106 -2.07 -2.06 4.47
N VAL A 107 -0.90 -1.43 4.61
CA VAL A 107 -0.28 -0.70 3.50
C VAL A 107 0.02 -1.63 2.32
N THR A 108 0.49 -2.85 2.58
CA THR A 108 0.73 -3.84 1.52
C THR A 108 -0.58 -4.27 0.85
N HIS A 109 -1.65 -4.42 1.63
CA HIS A 109 -2.98 -4.72 1.10
C HIS A 109 -3.48 -3.58 0.19
N GLU A 110 -3.34 -2.32 0.62
CA GLU A 110 -3.76 -1.17 -0.18
C GLU A 110 -2.92 -0.99 -1.46
N ILE A 111 -1.59 -1.19 -1.40
CA ILE A 111 -0.76 -1.19 -2.60
C ILE A 111 -1.19 -2.34 -3.54
N GLY A 112 -1.58 -3.50 -3.00
CA GLY A 112 -2.13 -4.63 -3.77
C GLY A 112 -3.38 -4.25 -4.58
N HIS A 113 -4.36 -3.60 -3.94
CA HIS A 113 -5.52 -3.04 -4.65
C HIS A 113 -5.10 -2.04 -5.72
N ASN A 114 -4.16 -1.14 -5.44
CA ASN A 114 -3.71 -0.15 -6.41
C ASN A 114 -3.00 -0.79 -7.63
N LEU A 115 -2.34 -1.94 -7.42
CA LEU A 115 -1.81 -2.84 -8.45
C LEU A 115 -2.85 -3.80 -9.07
N GLY A 116 -4.14 -3.59 -8.78
CA GLY A 116 -5.25 -4.27 -9.43
C GLY A 116 -5.68 -5.59 -8.82
N MET A 117 -5.22 -5.93 -7.62
CA MET A 117 -5.63 -7.13 -6.90
C MET A 117 -6.89 -6.84 -6.08
N PRO A 118 -8.07 -7.40 -6.42
CA PRO A 118 -9.24 -7.30 -5.55
C PRO A 118 -9.09 -8.19 -4.32
N HIS A 119 -10.08 -8.15 -3.43
CA HIS A 119 -10.13 -9.09 -2.31
C HIS A 119 -10.18 -10.55 -2.79
N ASP A 120 -9.50 -11.42 -2.04
CA ASP A 120 -9.57 -12.87 -2.23
C ASP A 120 -11.00 -13.38 -1.98
N ASP A 121 -11.41 -14.36 -2.79
CA ASP A 121 -12.70 -15.04 -2.69
C ASP A 121 -12.53 -16.53 -2.32
N LYS A 122 -13.63 -17.29 -2.32
CA LYS A 122 -13.62 -18.73 -1.99
C LYS A 122 -12.83 -19.61 -2.97
N HIS A 123 -12.44 -19.07 -4.13
CA HIS A 123 -11.68 -19.76 -5.17
C HIS A 123 -10.20 -19.38 -5.16
N SER A 124 -9.81 -18.47 -4.27
CA SER A 124 -8.45 -17.99 -4.13
C SER A 124 -7.68 -18.89 -3.16
N HIS A 125 -6.53 -19.39 -3.59
CA HIS A 125 -5.69 -20.32 -2.83
C HIS A 125 -4.42 -19.64 -2.37
N CYS A 126 -4.17 -19.73 -1.06
CA CYS A 126 -2.88 -19.41 -0.47
C CYS A 126 -2.10 -20.69 -0.13
N PRO A 127 -0.76 -20.63 -0.15
CA PRO A 127 0.09 -21.75 0.25
C PRO A 127 -0.35 -22.33 1.60
N ALA A 128 -0.47 -23.65 1.67
CA ALA A 128 -0.94 -24.35 2.86
C ALA A 128 -0.01 -24.13 4.05
N GLY A 129 -0.60 -24.02 5.26
CA GLY A 129 0.14 -23.84 6.51
C GLY A 129 0.60 -22.41 6.79
N GLN A 130 0.13 -21.42 6.02
CA GLN A 130 0.46 -20.00 6.21
C GLN A 130 -0.80 -19.12 6.28
N GLY A 131 -1.43 -19.05 7.46
CA GLY A 131 -2.45 -18.07 7.82
C GLY A 131 -3.57 -17.79 6.81
N THR A 132 -3.99 -16.52 6.76
CA THR A 132 -4.91 -15.96 5.75
C THR A 132 -4.16 -15.25 4.64
N CYS A 133 -4.71 -15.31 3.43
CA CYS A 133 -4.20 -14.55 2.29
C CYS A 133 -4.09 -13.05 2.56
N LEU A 134 -3.06 -12.43 1.98
CA LEU A 134 -2.78 -11.00 2.17
C LEU A 134 -3.94 -10.12 1.69
N MET A 135 -4.58 -10.48 0.58
CA MET A 135 -5.73 -9.77 0.01
C MET A 135 -7.07 -10.26 0.59
N SER A 136 -7.08 -11.01 1.69
CA SER A 136 -8.31 -11.35 2.38
C SER A 136 -8.99 -10.10 2.95
N ARG A 137 -10.31 -10.02 2.85
CA ARG A 137 -11.13 -8.95 3.48
C ARG A 137 -10.93 -8.90 5.00
N TYR A 138 -10.56 -10.01 5.62
CA TYR A 138 -10.32 -10.09 7.06
C TYR A 138 -8.86 -10.49 7.34
N SER A 139 -8.10 -9.59 7.93
CA SER A 139 -6.71 -9.85 8.27
C SER A 139 -6.60 -10.75 9.51
N ARG A 140 -5.95 -11.92 9.39
CA ARG A 140 -5.46 -12.70 10.53
C ARG A 140 -3.93 -12.59 10.59
N LEU A 141 -3.43 -12.09 11.72
CA LEU A 141 -2.05 -11.58 11.85
C LEU A 141 -1.07 -12.55 12.51
N TRP A 142 -1.41 -13.84 12.56
CA TRP A 142 -0.59 -14.81 13.29
C TRP A 142 0.70 -15.14 12.55
N GLU A 143 0.72 -15.02 11.22
CA GLU A 143 1.87 -15.34 10.35
C GLU A 143 2.09 -14.27 9.26
N ILE A 144 3.23 -14.35 8.55
CA ILE A 144 3.53 -13.53 7.37
C ILE A 144 2.51 -13.92 6.29
N PRO A 145 1.59 -13.03 5.87
CA PRO A 145 0.61 -13.38 4.86
C PRO A 145 1.26 -13.56 3.48
N MET A 146 0.69 -14.45 2.69
CA MET A 146 1.08 -14.70 1.32
C MET A 146 0.05 -14.15 0.34
N PHE A 147 0.50 -13.71 -0.84
CA PHE A 147 -0.42 -13.43 -1.95
C PHE A 147 -0.97 -14.74 -2.53
N SER A 148 -2.28 -14.76 -2.79
CA SER A 148 -2.96 -15.90 -3.42
C SER A 148 -2.57 -16.07 -4.90
N ASP A 149 -2.93 -17.20 -5.48
CA ASP A 149 -2.93 -17.41 -6.94
C ASP A 149 -3.78 -16.37 -7.68
N SER A 150 -4.98 -16.05 -7.17
CA SER A 150 -5.86 -15.00 -7.71
C SER A 150 -5.17 -13.63 -7.71
N SER A 151 -4.54 -13.23 -6.60
CA SER A 151 -3.80 -11.97 -6.49
C SER A 151 -2.71 -11.87 -7.55
N LYS A 152 -1.92 -12.95 -7.73
CA LYS A 152 -0.86 -13.02 -8.75
C LYS A 152 -1.42 -12.91 -10.18
N ASN A 153 -2.55 -13.57 -10.45
CA ASN A 153 -3.21 -13.48 -11.75
C ASN A 153 -3.74 -12.07 -12.05
N HIS A 154 -4.31 -11.41 -11.04
CA HIS A 154 -4.79 -10.04 -11.16
C HIS A 154 -3.65 -9.05 -11.38
N LEU A 155 -2.54 -9.19 -10.66
CA LEU A 155 -1.34 -8.40 -10.89
C LEU A 155 -0.81 -8.61 -12.32
N ASN A 156 -0.71 -9.85 -12.78
CA ASN A 156 -0.22 -10.12 -14.14
C ASN A 156 -1.12 -9.47 -15.20
N ARG A 157 -2.44 -9.52 -15.03
CA ARG A 157 -3.38 -8.80 -15.90
C ARG A 157 -3.17 -7.29 -15.84
N PHE A 158 -2.97 -6.72 -14.66
CA PHE A 158 -2.70 -5.30 -14.49
C PHE A 158 -1.42 -4.88 -15.23
N LEU A 159 -0.32 -5.61 -15.06
CA LEU A 159 0.98 -5.30 -15.66
C LEU A 159 1.05 -5.55 -17.17
N THR A 160 0.16 -6.38 -17.72
CA THR A 160 0.12 -6.72 -19.16
C THR A 160 -0.99 -6.02 -19.93
N ASP A 161 -1.84 -5.25 -19.25
CA ASP A 161 -2.91 -4.47 -19.87
C ASP A 161 -2.33 -3.30 -20.67
N LYS A 162 -2.40 -3.40 -22.00
CA LYS A 162 -1.87 -2.38 -22.93
C LYS A 162 -2.59 -1.03 -22.83
N ASN A 163 -3.75 -0.97 -22.19
CA ASN A 163 -4.48 0.28 -21.97
C ASN A 163 -4.04 1.02 -20.70
N LYS A 164 -3.11 0.45 -19.92
CA LYS A 164 -2.58 1.06 -18.70
C LYS A 164 -1.16 1.52 -18.91
N ASP A 165 -0.92 2.77 -18.54
CA ASP A 165 0.44 3.27 -18.43
C ASP A 165 1.01 2.85 -17.06
N ILE A 166 1.97 1.94 -17.09
CA ILE A 166 2.71 1.47 -15.92
C ILE A 166 4.18 1.93 -15.95
N SER A 167 4.51 2.89 -16.82
CA SER A 167 5.90 3.32 -17.04
C SER A 167 6.57 3.84 -15.77
N CYS A 168 5.81 4.40 -14.81
CA CYS A 168 6.33 4.84 -13.51
C CYS A 168 6.86 3.71 -12.61
N LEU A 169 6.62 2.43 -12.94
CA LEU A 169 7.14 1.30 -12.17
C LEU A 169 8.43 0.71 -12.77
N LEU A 170 8.87 1.23 -13.91
CA LEU A 170 9.96 0.64 -14.69
C LEU A 170 11.32 1.31 -14.43
N ASP A 171 11.32 2.50 -13.84
CA ASP A 171 12.52 3.19 -13.42
C ASP A 171 13.01 2.71 -12.04
N GLN A 172 14.24 3.09 -11.73
CA GLN A 172 14.82 2.89 -10.41
C GLN A 172 15.07 4.27 -9.80
N PRO A 173 14.66 4.51 -8.54
CA PRO A 173 14.88 5.81 -7.92
C PRO A 173 16.38 6.07 -7.70
N ASP A 174 16.82 7.31 -7.92
CA ASP A 174 18.21 7.73 -7.68
C ASP A 174 18.60 7.65 -6.20
N ASN A 175 17.64 7.92 -5.31
CA ASN A 175 17.85 7.98 -3.86
C ASN A 175 16.64 7.39 -3.12
N TRP A 176 16.91 6.53 -2.14
CA TRP A 176 15.89 5.96 -1.26
C TRP A 176 16.40 5.79 0.17
N ILE A 177 15.47 5.75 1.11
CA ILE A 177 15.75 5.53 2.53
C ILE A 177 16.06 4.05 2.72
N VAL A 178 17.28 3.76 3.17
CA VAL A 178 17.76 2.40 3.41
C VAL A 178 17.39 1.97 4.83
N SER A 179 16.85 0.75 4.99
CA SER A 179 16.75 0.14 6.32
C SER A 179 18.14 -0.02 6.94
N PRO A 180 18.38 0.43 8.18
CA PRO A 180 19.57 0.03 8.91
C PRO A 180 19.64 -1.49 8.84
N LYS A 181 20.80 -2.02 8.41
CA LYS A 181 21.07 -3.46 8.57
C LYS A 181 20.97 -3.73 10.07
N SER A 182 20.17 -4.73 10.47
CA SER A 182 20.23 -5.17 11.86
C SER A 182 21.62 -5.74 12.09
N SER A 183 22.42 -5.07 12.91
CA SER A 183 23.58 -5.69 13.55
C SER A 183 23.03 -6.90 14.32
N TYR A 184 23.47 -8.10 13.94
CA TYR A 184 23.23 -9.31 14.71
C TYR A 184 24.00 -9.26 16.02
#